data_AF-A0A354CP72-F1
#
_entry.id   AF-A0A354CP72-F1
#
_cell.length_a   1.000
_cell.length_b   1.000
_cell.length_c   1.000
_cell.angle_alpha   90.00
_cell.angle_beta   90.00
_cell.angle_gamma   90.00
#
_symmetry.space_group_name_H-M   'P 1'
#
loop_
_entity.id
_entity.type
_entity.pdbx_description
1 polymer ?
#
loop_
_entity_poly.entity_id
_entity_poly.type
_entity_poly.pdbx_seq_one_letter_code
_entity_poly.pdbx_strand_id
1 'polypeptide(L)'
;MNFGIYGRKSYFVDTSESTQMQFDVCKEHIRLHFSEDEISSITLYEDDGYVRSDMDRPGMNQLKEDIAVGLVDCVIIYKIDRICSDMMDFCVFYSFL
;
A
#
# COMPACT_ATOMS: atom_id res chain seq x y z
N MET A 1 -10.78 -2.19 -12.94
CA MET A 1 -9.44 -1.98 -12.38
C MET A 1 -9.34 -2.71 -11.05
N ASN A 2 -8.23 -3.42 -10.87
CA ASN A 2 -7.85 -4.09 -9.63
C ASN A 2 -6.95 -3.15 -8.82
N PHE A 3 -7.39 -2.79 -7.62
CA PHE A 3 -6.66 -1.89 -6.75
C PHE A 3 -5.92 -2.67 -5.67
N GLY A 4 -4.66 -2.33 -5.43
CA GLY A 4 -3.88 -2.77 -4.28
C GLY A 4 -3.73 -1.63 -3.29
N ILE A 5 -4.16 -1.82 -2.04
CA ILE A 5 -3.99 -0.82 -0.98
C ILE A 5 -2.90 -1.29 -0.03
N TYR A 6 -1.84 -0.51 0.12
CA TYR A 6 -0.76 -0.82 1.05
C TYR A 6 -0.82 0.03 2.31
N GLY A 7 -0.83 -0.64 3.47
CA GLY A 7 -0.88 -0.04 4.79
C GLY A 7 0.28 -0.52 5.65
N ARG A 8 0.82 0.37 6.48
CA ARG A 8 1.91 0.01 7.40
C ARG A 8 1.73 0.64 8.77
N LYS A 9 2.03 -0.13 9.81
CA LYS A 9 2.18 0.35 11.18
C LYS A 9 3.63 0.22 11.63
N SER A 10 4.16 1.27 12.26
CA SER A 10 5.56 1.29 12.71
C SER A 10 5.66 0.77 14.15
N TYR A 11 6.63 -0.11 14.41
CA TYR A 11 6.81 -0.89 15.66
C TYR A 11 6.98 -0.07 16.99
N PHE A 12 6.97 1.26 16.98
CA PHE A 12 7.40 2.04 18.16
C PHE A 12 6.54 3.26 18.53
N VAL A 13 5.34 3.44 17.97
CA VAL A 13 4.55 4.63 18.28
C VAL A 13 3.09 4.30 18.54
N ASP A 14 2.67 4.40 19.81
CA ASP A 14 1.27 4.27 20.23
C ASP A 14 0.35 5.35 19.61
N THR A 15 0.93 6.40 19.01
CA THR A 15 0.22 7.44 18.24
C THR A 15 0.20 7.18 16.73
N SER A 16 0.64 6.01 16.24
CA SER A 16 0.56 5.71 14.82
C SER A 16 -0.90 5.46 14.38
N GLU A 17 -1.34 6.15 13.32
CA GLU A 17 -2.60 5.85 12.64
C GLU A 17 -2.69 4.35 12.32
N SER A 18 -3.80 3.71 12.71
CA SER A 18 -4.00 2.29 12.47
C SER A 18 -3.99 1.99 10.96
N THR A 19 -3.50 0.80 10.60
CA THR A 19 -3.58 0.27 9.23
C THR A 19 -5.02 0.23 8.74
N GLN A 20 -5.97 -0.10 9.62
CA GLN A 20 -7.40 -0.04 9.32
C GLN A 20 -7.86 1.37 8.89
N MET A 21 -7.48 2.41 9.63
CA MET A 21 -7.84 3.79 9.28
C MET A 21 -7.23 4.20 7.93
N GLN A 22 -5.99 3.78 7.65
CA GLN A 22 -5.34 3.99 6.34
C GLN A 22 -6.12 3.30 5.22
N PHE A 23 -6.55 2.05 5.42
CA PHE A 23 -7.34 1.30 4.44
C PHE A 23 -8.70 1.94 4.18
N ASP A 24 -9.39 2.40 5.22
CA ASP A 24 -10.71 3.00 5.08
C ASP A 24 -10.63 4.32 4.30
N VAL A 25 -9.62 5.16 4.58
CA VAL A 25 -9.36 6.39 3.81
C VAL A 25 -9.07 6.07 2.34
N CYS A 26 -8.25 5.05 2.06
CA CYS A 26 -7.92 4.67 0.69
C CYS A 26 -9.14 4.10 -0.06
N LYS A 27 -9.96 3.26 0.59
CA LYS A 27 -11.20 2.73 0.01
C LYS A 27 -12.19 3.84 -0.31
N GLU A 28 -12.35 4.80 0.60
CA GLU A 28 -13.23 5.94 0.37
C GLU A 28 -12.73 6.79 -0.80
N HIS A 29 -11.42 7.03 -0.88
CA HIS A 29 -10.81 7.72 -2.02
C HIS A 29 -11.10 6.98 -3.35
N ILE A 30 -10.99 5.65 -3.38
CA ILE A 30 -11.32 4.87 -4.59
C ILE A 30 -12.80 5.06 -4.95
N ARG A 31 -13.72 4.95 -3.98
CA ARG A 31 -15.17 5.11 -4.23
C ARG A 31 -15.58 6.50 -4.69
N LEU A 32 -14.87 7.55 -4.24
CA LEU A 32 -15.14 8.92 -4.63
C LEU A 32 -14.66 9.25 -6.05
N HIS A 33 -13.65 8.55 -6.53
CA HIS A 33 -12.97 8.85 -7.79
C HIS A 33 -13.23 7.84 -8.92
N PHE A 34 -13.71 6.65 -8.59
CA PHE A 34 -14.00 5.59 -9.55
C PHE A 34 -15.43 5.09 -9.36
N SER A 35 -16.12 4.84 -10.47
CA SER A 35 -17.45 4.24 -10.46
C SER A 35 -17.38 2.78 -10.02
N GLU A 36 -18.45 2.22 -9.45
CA GLU A 36 -18.49 0.81 -9.05
C GLU A 36 -18.19 -0.15 -10.22
N ASP A 37 -18.60 0.18 -11.44
CA ASP A 37 -18.30 -0.61 -12.65
C ASP A 37 -16.80 -0.57 -13.03
N GLU A 38 -16.05 0.42 -12.56
CA GLU A 38 -14.61 0.56 -12.80
C GLU A 38 -13.79 -0.19 -11.74
N ILE A 39 -14.38 -0.53 -10.59
CA ILE A 39 -13.73 -1.20 -9.48
C ILE A 39 -13.98 -2.70 -9.58
N SER A 40 -12.97 -3.46 -10.04
CA SER A 40 -13.09 -4.92 -10.18
C SER A 40 -12.72 -5.65 -8.88
N SER A 41 -11.69 -5.17 -8.18
CA SER A 41 -11.26 -5.75 -6.91
C SER A 41 -10.45 -4.75 -6.10
N ILE A 42 -10.41 -4.94 -4.78
CA ILE A 42 -9.57 -4.19 -3.85
C ILE A 42 -8.86 -5.20 -2.94
N THR A 43 -7.55 -5.32 -3.07
CA THR A 43 -6.69 -6.18 -2.24
C THR A 43 -5.96 -5.32 -1.20
N LEU A 44 -5.90 -5.79 0.04
CA LEU A 44 -5.24 -5.08 1.15
C LEU A 44 -3.93 -5.78 1.49
N TYR A 45 -2.86 -5.01 1.58
CA TYR A 45 -1.54 -5.46 1.97
C TYR A 45 -1.11 -4.72 3.23
N GLU A 46 -0.73 -5.46 4.25
CA GLU A 46 -0.39 -4.91 5.56
C GLU A 46 0.97 -5.40 6.02
N ASP A 47 1.77 -4.47 6.54
CA ASP A 47 2.96 -4.79 7.32
C ASP A 47 2.85 -4.15 8.72
N ASP A 48 2.70 -4.99 9.75
CA ASP A 48 2.76 -4.58 11.16
C ASP A 48 4.06 -5.06 11.80
N GLY A 49 4.69 -4.22 12.61
CA GLY A 49 5.88 -4.58 13.40
C GLY A 49 7.22 -4.62 12.65
N TYR A 50 7.28 -4.23 11.38
CA TYR A 50 8.54 -4.22 10.61
C TYR A 50 9.37 -2.94 10.86
N VAL A 51 10.69 -3.13 10.94
CA VAL A 51 11.65 -2.04 11.11
C VAL A 51 11.66 -1.17 9.84
N ARG A 52 11.71 0.14 10.04
CA ARG A 52 11.59 1.17 9.00
C ARG A 52 12.59 1.02 7.84
N SER A 53 13.78 0.47 8.12
CA SER A 53 14.89 0.32 7.19
C SER A 53 14.85 -0.92 6.31
N ASP A 54 13.92 -1.84 6.55
CA ASP A 54 13.83 -3.06 5.75
C ASP A 54 12.77 -2.90 4.66
N MET A 55 13.17 -3.07 3.40
CA MET A 55 12.27 -3.07 2.22
C MET A 55 11.81 -4.49 1.87
N ASP A 56 12.35 -5.51 2.56
CA ASP A 56 11.92 -6.91 2.49
C ASP A 56 10.85 -7.15 3.56
N ARG A 57 9.59 -6.95 3.16
CA ARG A 57 8.43 -7.10 4.05
C ARG A 57 7.39 -7.98 3.37
N PRO A 58 6.70 -8.87 4.10
CA PRO A 58 5.79 -9.83 3.50
C PRO A 58 4.64 -9.17 2.74
N GLY A 59 4.01 -8.13 3.29
CA GLY A 59 2.93 -7.42 2.61
C GLY A 59 3.42 -6.68 1.37
N MET A 60 4.58 -6.04 1.46
CA MET A 60 5.22 -5.38 0.32
C MET A 60 5.63 -6.36 -0.79
N ASN A 61 6.18 -7.52 -0.42
CA ASN A 61 6.59 -8.53 -1.40
C ASN A 61 5.39 -9.16 -2.08
N GLN A 62 4.32 -9.46 -1.33
CA GLN A 62 3.08 -9.96 -1.91
C GLN A 62 2.47 -8.95 -2.88
N LEU A 63 2.48 -7.65 -2.54
CA LEU A 63 2.06 -6.60 -3.46
C LEU A 63 2.89 -6.61 -4.76
N LYS A 64 4.22 -6.70 -4.65
CA LYS A 64 5.10 -6.77 -5.84
C LYS A 64 4.83 -8.00 -6.69
N GLU A 65 4.60 -9.16 -6.08
CA GLU A 65 4.27 -10.39 -6.79
C GLU A 65 2.94 -10.25 -7.53
N ASP A 66 1.90 -9.74 -6.87
CA ASP A 66 0.59 -9.52 -7.45
C ASP A 66 0.63 -8.48 -8.59
N ILE A 67 1.46 -7.45 -8.48
CA ILE A 67 1.74 -6.52 -9.58
C ILE A 67 2.43 -7.25 -10.74
N ALA A 68 3.46 -8.06 -10.46
CA ALA A 68 4.22 -8.77 -11.48
C ALA A 68 3.38 -9.79 -12.26
N VAL A 69 2.35 -10.39 -11.64
CA VAL A 69 1.41 -11.29 -12.31
C VAL A 69 0.18 -10.58 -12.90
N GLY A 70 0.11 -9.25 -12.81
CA GLY A 70 -0.98 -8.43 -13.38
C GLY A 70 -2.30 -8.50 -12.60
N LEU A 71 -2.27 -8.86 -11.32
CA LEU A 71 -3.43 -8.87 -10.44
C LEU A 71 -3.75 -7.50 -9.85
N VAL A 72 -2.81 -6.55 -9.90
CA VAL A 72 -2.98 -5.17 -9.42
C VAL A 72 -2.68 -4.20 -10.55
N ASP A 73 -3.69 -3.42 -10.94
CA ASP A 73 -3.58 -2.37 -11.97
C ASP A 73 -3.15 -1.03 -11.35
N CYS A 74 -3.51 -0.77 -10.10
CA CYS A 74 -3.27 0.50 -9.44
C CYS A 74 -2.99 0.32 -7.95
N VAL A 75 -1.89 0.91 -7.47
CA VAL A 75 -1.54 0.92 -6.05
C VAL A 75 -1.99 2.23 -5.41
N ILE A 76 -2.74 2.13 -4.32
CA ILE A 76 -3.21 3.26 -3.51
C ILE A 76 -2.54 3.20 -2.14
N ILE A 77 -2.06 4.35 -1.67
CA ILE A 77 -1.46 4.49 -0.35
C ILE A 77 -1.94 5.74 0.35
N TYR A 78 -2.03 5.66 1.68
CA TYR A 78 -2.42 6.80 2.51
C TYR A 78 -1.37 7.92 2.47
N LYS A 79 -0.09 7.56 2.63
CA LYS A 79 1.06 8.49 2.61
C LYS A 79 2.30 7.79 2.09
N ILE A 80 3.18 8.52 1.40
CA ILE A 80 4.42 7.99 0.81
C ILE A 80 5.33 7.38 1.89
N ASP A 81 5.36 7.98 3.09
CA ASP A 81 6.17 7.52 4.23
C ASP A 81 5.75 6.14 4.78
N ARG A 82 4.61 5.60 4.30
CA ARG A 82 4.17 4.24 4.59
C ARG A 82 4.91 3.21 3.75
N ILE A 83 5.25 3.51 2.50
CA ILE A 83 6.06 2.63 1.63
C ILE A 83 7.55 2.83 1.93
N CYS A 84 8.03 4.06 1.77
CA CYS A 84 9.46 4.39 1.73
C CYS A 84 9.77 5.50 2.73
N SER A 85 10.92 5.43 3.41
CA SER A 85 11.31 6.48 4.38
C SER A 85 12.13 7.59 3.74
N ASP A 86 12.61 7.39 2.52
CA ASP A 86 13.30 8.40 1.72
C ASP A 86 12.92 8.32 0.23
N MET A 87 13.39 9.29 -0.54
CA MET A 87 13.10 9.44 -1.96
C MET A 87 13.80 8.38 -2.82
N MET A 88 14.98 7.89 -2.43
CA MET A 88 15.70 6.86 -3.19
C MET A 88 14.96 5.53 -3.14
N ASP A 89 14.49 5.14 -1.95
CA ASP A 89 13.63 3.98 -1.77
C ASP A 89 12.36 4.10 -2.62
N PHE A 90 11.77 5.30 -2.69
CA PHE A 90 10.61 5.55 -3.53
C PHE A 90 10.92 5.41 -5.02
N CYS A 91 12.06 5.92 -5.50
CA CYS A 91 12.48 5.75 -6.89
C CYS A 91 12.68 4.26 -7.25
N VAL A 92 13.26 3.48 -6.34
CA VAL A 92 13.42 2.04 -6.50
C VAL A 92 12.04 1.38 -6.60
N PHE A 93 11.12 1.68 -5.67
CA PHE A 93 9.75 1.16 -5.71
C PHE A 93 9.01 1.56 -7.00
N TYR A 94 9.09 2.83 -7.41
CA TYR A 94 8.47 3.33 -8.63
C TYR A 94 9.00 2.65 -9.89
N SER A 95 10.27 2.23 -9.90
CA SER A 95 10.85 1.50 -11.03
C SER A 95 10.31 0.07 -11.18
N PHE A 96 9.63 -0.46 -10.15
CA PHE A 96 8.96 -1.76 -10.19
C PHE A 96 7.50 -1.70 -10.67
N LEU A 97 6.90 -0.50 -10.70
CA LEU A 97 5.55 -0.25 -11.22
C LEU A 97 5.57 -0.04 -12.73
#